data_AF-A0A1F6D025-F1
#
_entry.id   AF-A0A1F6D025-F1
#
_cell.length_a   1.000
_cell.length_b   1.000
_cell.length_c   1.000
_cell.angle_alpha   90.00
_cell.angle_beta   90.00
_cell.angle_gamma   90.00
#
_symmetry.space_group_name_H-M   'P 1'
#
loop_
_entity.id
_entity.type
_entity.pdbx_description
1 polymer ?
#
loop_
_entity_poly.entity_id
_entity_poly.type
_entity_poly.pdbx_seq_one_letter_code
_entity_poly.pdbx_strand_id
1 'polypeptide(L)'
;MGIRIGVCGAGAFAACFIPLFRAHPLVEEVSLAEIDPARRAEQAARFGVERTYDSLDALCDSDVDAVALFTQRWLHGPQAVQALRAGKRVYSAVPTAATMEELRTLVETVRETGLMYMLGETSTYYPCNVYCRERFRKGDFGKFVYGEGEYYHDMSHGFYEAYQRSNGAEWRRYAGFPPMLYPTHSVSMVLAVTGARMTQVSCLGYADDHEDGVFRKGVNAWQNVFSNESALFRSSDGGVCRINEFRRVGHFGNSVRLSLYGTEASYEEQANAQVWVTRQKEMIDLSDLLKCRTLRPENRDAHTGEEFYTSMARVHRPGRLPKEFQGLPNGHYGSHQFLADDFVKACVTGRLPPNHIWAAARYCAPGIVAHESAKREGALLKVPDLGEPPEDAAFLEE
;
A
#
# COMPACT_ATOMS: atom_id res chain seq x y z
N MET A 1 24.40 14.52 -7.94
CA MET A 1 23.49 14.63 -9.10
C MET A 1 22.14 14.11 -8.67
N GLY A 2 21.04 14.75 -9.09
CA GLY A 2 19.70 14.28 -8.76
C GLY A 2 19.33 13.06 -9.59
N ILE A 3 18.26 12.36 -9.22
CA ILE A 3 17.72 11.25 -10.01
C ILE A 3 16.58 11.74 -10.92
N ARG A 4 16.40 11.07 -12.05
CA ARG A 4 15.28 11.28 -12.97
C ARG A 4 14.24 10.18 -12.79
N ILE A 5 13.00 10.57 -12.55
CA ILE A 5 11.91 9.64 -12.23
C ILE A 5 10.87 9.64 -13.34
N GLY A 6 10.59 8.47 -13.88
CA GLY A 6 9.46 8.23 -14.77
C GLY A 6 8.21 7.79 -14.01
N VAL A 7 7.10 8.51 -14.13
CA VAL A 7 5.81 8.12 -13.56
C VAL A 7 4.99 7.40 -14.62
N CYS A 8 4.62 6.14 -14.39
CA CYS A 8 3.81 5.34 -15.32
C CYS A 8 2.39 5.17 -14.78
N GLY A 9 1.40 5.64 -15.55
CA GLY A 9 0.00 5.76 -15.12
C GLY A 9 -0.26 7.12 -14.47
N ALA A 10 -1.14 7.92 -15.06
CA ALA A 10 -1.44 9.29 -14.64
C ALA A 10 -2.82 9.40 -13.96
N GLY A 11 -3.17 8.38 -13.17
CA GLY A 11 -4.44 8.32 -12.44
C GLY A 11 -4.50 9.21 -11.19
N ALA A 12 -5.63 9.15 -10.48
CA ALA A 12 -5.86 9.95 -9.27
C ALA A 12 -4.80 9.74 -8.17
N PHE A 13 -4.27 8.52 -8.03
CA PHE A 13 -3.23 8.26 -7.03
C PHE A 13 -1.87 8.82 -7.43
N ALA A 14 -1.50 8.76 -8.72
CA ALA A 14 -0.27 9.38 -9.23
C ALA A 14 -0.25 10.90 -9.00
N ALA A 15 -1.41 11.56 -9.12
CA ALA A 15 -1.57 12.98 -8.85
C ALA A 15 -1.17 13.38 -7.41
N CYS A 16 -1.17 12.45 -6.46
CA CYS A 16 -0.71 12.69 -5.09
C CYS A 16 0.82 12.64 -4.94
N PHE A 17 1.54 11.99 -5.85
CA PHE A 17 2.98 11.76 -5.77
C PHE A 17 3.79 12.62 -6.74
N ILE A 18 3.24 12.96 -7.92
CA ILE A 18 3.94 13.82 -8.90
C ILE A 18 4.42 15.14 -8.27
N PRO A 19 3.60 15.90 -7.51
CA PRO A 19 4.07 17.13 -6.85
C PRO A 19 5.17 16.88 -5.83
N LEU A 20 5.13 15.76 -5.11
CA LEU A 20 6.14 15.39 -4.12
C LEU A 20 7.47 15.06 -4.80
N PHE A 21 7.47 14.23 -5.85
CA PHE A 21 8.69 13.93 -6.59
C PHE A 21 9.30 15.19 -7.22
N ARG A 22 8.49 16.07 -7.81
CA ARG A 22 8.98 17.34 -8.38
C ARG A 22 9.59 18.28 -7.35
N ALA A 23 9.03 18.31 -6.13
CA ALA A 23 9.52 19.17 -5.06
C ALA A 23 10.74 18.60 -4.33
N HIS A 24 11.03 17.30 -4.47
CA HIS A 24 12.09 16.65 -3.71
C HIS A 24 13.48 17.13 -4.17
N PRO A 25 14.37 17.59 -3.27
CA PRO A 25 15.63 18.25 -3.63
C PRO A 25 16.67 17.34 -4.32
N LEU A 26 16.46 16.03 -4.27
CA LEU A 26 17.29 15.02 -4.94
C LEU A 26 16.70 14.50 -6.26
N VAL A 27 15.59 15.08 -6.73
CA VAL A 27 14.99 14.75 -8.03
C VAL A 27 15.30 15.87 -9.02
N GLU A 28 15.89 15.51 -10.14
CA GLU A 28 16.25 16.45 -11.21
C GLU A 28 15.11 16.65 -12.21
N GLU A 29 14.46 15.55 -12.61
CA GLU A 29 13.39 15.58 -13.60
C GLU A 29 12.32 14.55 -13.25
N VAL A 30 11.06 14.90 -13.52
CA VAL A 30 9.93 13.97 -13.52
C VAL A 30 9.37 13.90 -14.94
N SER A 31 9.28 12.71 -15.50
CA SER A 31 8.65 12.42 -16.79
C SER A 31 7.37 11.59 -16.60
N LEU A 32 6.47 11.58 -17.61
CA LEU A 32 5.18 10.90 -17.50
C LEU A 32 4.94 9.91 -18.66
N ALA A 33 4.59 8.66 -18.35
CA ALA A 33 4.09 7.68 -19.30
C ALA A 33 2.61 7.40 -19.06
N GLU A 34 1.78 7.66 -20.07
CA GLU A 34 0.33 7.43 -20.04
C GLU A 34 -0.16 7.04 -21.44
N ILE A 35 -0.91 5.93 -21.51
CA ILE A 35 -1.33 5.32 -22.78
C ILE A 35 -2.47 6.10 -23.44
N ASP A 36 -3.30 6.77 -22.63
CA ASP A 36 -4.35 7.64 -23.14
C ASP A 36 -3.76 9.01 -23.52
N PRO A 37 -3.75 9.40 -24.80
CA PRO A 37 -3.08 10.62 -25.24
C PRO A 37 -3.73 11.90 -24.67
N ALA A 38 -5.04 11.89 -24.42
CA ALA A 38 -5.75 13.03 -23.85
C ALA A 38 -5.42 13.18 -22.37
N ARG A 39 -5.46 12.08 -21.60
CA ARG A 39 -5.06 12.08 -20.19
C ARG A 39 -3.59 12.44 -20.02
N ARG A 40 -2.72 11.93 -20.89
CA ARG A 40 -1.29 12.27 -20.89
C ARG A 40 -1.07 13.77 -21.06
N ALA A 41 -1.72 14.38 -22.05
CA ALA A 41 -1.61 15.82 -22.30
C ALA A 41 -2.18 16.64 -21.13
N GLU A 42 -3.34 16.24 -20.59
CA GLU A 42 -3.99 16.89 -19.45
C GLU A 42 -3.08 16.86 -18.20
N GLN A 43 -2.58 15.69 -17.81
CA GLN A 43 -1.76 15.55 -16.60
C GLN A 43 -0.37 16.17 -16.77
N ALA A 44 0.22 16.08 -17.97
CA ALA A 44 1.47 16.77 -18.28
C ALA A 44 1.33 18.29 -18.12
N ALA A 45 0.26 18.88 -18.65
CA ALA A 45 -0.05 20.30 -18.48
C ALA A 45 -0.34 20.65 -17.02
N ARG A 46 -1.16 19.84 -16.32
CA ARG A 46 -1.53 20.05 -14.91
C ARG A 46 -0.31 20.11 -13.98
N PHE A 47 0.68 19.26 -14.20
CA PHE A 47 1.86 19.16 -13.33
C PHE A 47 3.11 19.82 -13.89
N GLY A 48 3.03 20.46 -15.07
CA GLY A 48 4.18 21.07 -15.75
C GLY A 48 5.27 20.06 -16.10
N VAL A 49 4.90 18.84 -16.48
CA VAL A 49 5.82 17.77 -16.91
C VAL A 49 6.02 17.88 -18.43
N GLU A 50 7.25 18.15 -18.85
CA GLU A 50 7.57 18.40 -20.26
C GLU A 50 7.80 17.10 -21.04
N ARG A 51 8.52 16.14 -20.45
CA ARG A 51 8.87 14.88 -21.11
C ARG A 51 7.78 13.83 -20.87
N THR A 52 7.19 13.35 -21.95
CA THR A 52 6.12 12.35 -21.91
C THR A 52 6.38 11.16 -22.85
N TYR A 53 5.80 10.01 -22.51
CA TYR A 53 5.90 8.74 -23.23
C TYR A 53 4.51 8.13 -23.42
N ASP A 54 4.30 7.33 -24.47
CA ASP A 54 3.03 6.63 -24.75
C ASP A 54 2.96 5.23 -24.13
N SER A 55 4.05 4.75 -23.56
CA SER A 55 4.19 3.37 -23.11
C SER A 55 5.21 3.25 -21.99
N LEU A 56 5.10 2.16 -21.23
CA LEU A 56 6.14 1.78 -20.27
C LEU A 56 7.45 1.42 -20.99
N ASP A 57 7.37 0.79 -22.17
CA ASP A 57 8.55 0.44 -22.98
C ASP A 57 9.38 1.68 -23.32
N ALA A 58 8.75 2.70 -23.91
CA ALA A 58 9.43 3.95 -24.25
C ALA A 58 9.99 4.67 -23.01
N LEU A 59 9.32 4.57 -21.86
CA LEU A 59 9.83 5.10 -20.60
C LEU A 59 11.05 4.31 -20.10
N CYS A 60 11.02 2.98 -20.20
CA CYS A 60 12.14 2.11 -19.82
C CYS A 60 13.36 2.31 -20.72
N ASP A 61 13.17 2.58 -22.01
CA ASP A 61 14.25 2.85 -22.97
C ASP A 61 14.86 4.25 -22.81
N SER A 62 14.25 5.11 -22.00
CA SER A 62 14.73 6.46 -21.75
C SER A 62 15.87 6.52 -20.73
N ASP A 63 16.34 7.73 -20.47
CA ASP A 63 17.41 8.05 -19.52
C ASP A 63 16.95 8.22 -18.06
N VAL A 64 15.70 7.86 -17.72
CA VAL A 64 15.24 7.83 -16.31
C VAL A 64 16.02 6.81 -15.49
N ASP A 65 16.24 7.10 -14.21
CA ASP A 65 16.95 6.23 -13.26
C ASP A 65 15.99 5.30 -12.50
N ALA A 66 14.73 5.71 -12.40
CA ALA A 66 13.69 5.01 -11.65
C ALA A 66 12.30 5.18 -12.28
N VAL A 67 11.43 4.21 -12.07
CA VAL A 67 10.04 4.20 -12.52
C VAL A 67 9.10 4.07 -11.32
N ALA A 68 8.09 4.93 -11.25
CA ALA A 68 7.00 4.86 -10.28
C ALA A 68 5.71 4.39 -10.97
N LEU A 69 5.23 3.21 -10.60
CA LEU A 69 4.06 2.54 -11.20
C LEU A 69 2.78 2.89 -10.43
N PHE A 70 1.83 3.49 -11.14
CA PHE A 70 0.48 3.86 -10.67
C PHE A 70 -0.61 3.39 -11.65
N THR A 71 -0.34 2.29 -12.35
CA THR A 71 -1.25 1.67 -13.32
C THR A 71 -2.33 0.85 -12.64
N GLN A 72 -3.05 0.03 -13.41
CA GLN A 72 -4.01 -0.91 -12.82
C GLN A 72 -3.29 -1.98 -12.00
N ARG A 73 -3.86 -2.32 -10.84
CA ARG A 73 -3.27 -3.20 -9.83
C ARG A 73 -2.79 -4.57 -10.30
N TRP A 74 -3.44 -5.16 -11.30
CA TRP A 74 -3.03 -6.46 -11.87
C TRP A 74 -1.82 -6.36 -12.81
N LEU A 75 -1.36 -5.14 -13.12
CA LEU A 75 -0.19 -4.90 -13.97
C LEU A 75 1.09 -4.65 -13.16
N HIS A 76 0.99 -4.38 -11.86
CA HIS A 76 2.13 -3.94 -11.04
C HIS A 76 3.31 -4.92 -11.06
N GLY A 77 3.07 -6.20 -10.75
CA GLY A 77 4.12 -7.23 -10.74
C GLY A 77 4.86 -7.35 -12.08
N PRO A 78 4.14 -7.63 -13.19
CA PRO A 78 4.74 -7.71 -14.52
C PRO A 78 5.49 -6.43 -14.94
N GLN A 79 4.92 -5.25 -14.70
CA GLN A 79 5.55 -3.98 -15.07
C GLN A 79 6.78 -3.65 -14.20
N ALA A 80 6.77 -4.02 -12.93
CA ALA A 80 7.93 -3.88 -12.05
C ALA A 80 9.09 -4.76 -12.53
N VAL A 81 8.81 -6.01 -12.91
CA VAL A 81 9.81 -6.91 -13.51
C VAL A 81 10.38 -6.31 -14.79
N GLN A 82 9.52 -5.78 -15.66
CA GLN A 82 9.94 -5.13 -16.90
C GLN A 82 10.90 -3.95 -16.63
N ALA A 83 10.53 -3.04 -15.73
CA ALA A 83 11.35 -1.87 -15.40
C ALA A 83 12.68 -2.26 -14.74
N LEU A 84 12.69 -3.21 -13.82
CA LEU A 84 13.92 -3.72 -13.19
C LEU A 84 14.87 -4.34 -14.23
N ARG A 85 14.35 -5.15 -15.16
CA ARG A 85 15.16 -5.74 -16.24
C ARG A 85 15.69 -4.70 -17.22
N ALA A 86 15.01 -3.57 -17.38
CA ALA A 86 15.49 -2.41 -18.13
C ALA A 86 16.51 -1.56 -17.35
N GLY A 87 16.98 -2.02 -16.19
CA GLY A 87 17.98 -1.31 -15.39
C GLY A 87 17.41 -0.20 -14.50
N LYS A 88 16.08 -0.14 -14.30
CA LYS A 88 15.41 0.93 -13.56
C LYS A 88 15.05 0.50 -12.14
N ARG A 89 15.21 1.40 -11.17
CA ARG A 89 14.67 1.20 -9.81
C ARG A 89 13.16 1.37 -9.82
N VAL A 90 12.43 0.70 -8.93
CA VAL A 90 10.96 0.69 -8.99
C VAL A 90 10.32 1.16 -7.68
N TYR A 91 9.37 2.09 -7.81
CA TYR A 91 8.30 2.30 -6.84
C TYR A 91 7.02 1.73 -7.44
N SER A 92 6.20 1.03 -6.67
CA SER A 92 4.90 0.55 -7.15
C SER A 92 3.80 0.80 -6.15
N ALA A 93 2.66 1.29 -6.61
CA ALA A 93 1.44 1.28 -5.84
C ALA A 93 1.05 -0.16 -5.41
N VAL A 94 0.17 -0.26 -4.43
CA VAL A 94 -0.34 -1.54 -3.92
C VAL A 94 -1.38 -2.16 -4.86
N PRO A 95 -1.49 -3.49 -4.93
CA PRO A 95 -0.67 -4.52 -4.29
C PRO A 95 0.62 -4.76 -5.07
N THR A 96 1.52 -5.57 -4.53
CA THR A 96 2.81 -5.91 -5.18
C THR A 96 2.64 -6.73 -6.46
N ALA A 97 1.75 -7.72 -6.43
CA ALA A 97 1.46 -8.63 -7.55
C ALA A 97 0.05 -9.20 -7.41
N ALA A 98 -0.52 -9.74 -8.48
CA ALA A 98 -1.84 -10.38 -8.46
C ALA A 98 -1.75 -11.91 -8.33
N THR A 99 -0.60 -12.50 -8.65
CA THR A 99 -0.38 -13.95 -8.51
C THR A 99 0.89 -14.29 -7.75
N MET A 100 0.96 -15.51 -7.21
CA MET A 100 2.15 -16.01 -6.51
C MET A 100 3.36 -16.14 -7.46
N GLU A 101 3.11 -16.44 -8.74
CA GLU A 101 4.14 -16.56 -9.77
C GLU A 101 4.75 -15.20 -10.11
N GLU A 102 3.92 -14.18 -10.32
CA GLU A 102 4.37 -12.79 -10.49
C GLU A 102 5.19 -12.31 -9.29
N LEU A 103 4.72 -12.59 -8.07
CA LEU A 103 5.40 -12.19 -6.84
C LEU A 103 6.79 -12.84 -6.72
N ARG A 104 6.89 -14.15 -7.01
CA ARG A 104 8.18 -14.87 -7.02
C ARG A 104 9.13 -14.30 -8.06
N THR A 105 8.64 -14.12 -9.28
CA THR A 105 9.41 -13.55 -10.40
C THR A 105 9.95 -12.17 -10.04
N LEU A 106 9.17 -11.34 -9.36
CA LEU A 106 9.60 -10.01 -8.93
C LEU A 106 10.69 -10.07 -7.85
N VAL A 107 10.53 -10.93 -6.84
CA VAL A 107 11.56 -11.15 -5.80
C VAL A 107 12.86 -11.65 -6.43
N GLU A 108 12.78 -12.59 -7.35
CA GLU A 108 13.93 -13.13 -8.08
C GLU A 108 14.60 -12.06 -8.95
N THR A 109 13.82 -11.25 -9.67
CA THR A 109 14.34 -10.16 -10.50
C THR A 109 15.10 -9.12 -9.67
N VAL A 110 14.61 -8.77 -8.47
CA VAL A 110 15.35 -7.88 -7.55
C VAL A 110 16.67 -8.51 -7.12
N ARG A 111 16.69 -9.82 -6.81
CA ARG A 111 17.93 -10.54 -6.47
C ARG A 111 18.93 -10.57 -7.63
N GLU A 112 18.47 -10.84 -8.85
CA GLU A 112 19.30 -10.95 -10.05
C GLU A 112 19.89 -9.62 -10.49
N THR A 113 19.08 -8.56 -10.47
CA THR A 113 19.48 -7.23 -10.93
C THR A 113 20.24 -6.43 -9.87
N GLY A 114 20.04 -6.74 -8.58
CA GLY A 114 20.52 -5.93 -7.46
C GLY A 114 19.85 -4.55 -7.36
N LEU A 115 18.81 -4.28 -8.17
CA LEU A 115 18.08 -3.02 -8.18
C LEU A 115 16.96 -3.01 -7.14
N MET A 116 16.73 -1.85 -6.54
CA MET A 116 15.73 -1.72 -5.50
C MET A 116 14.30 -1.68 -6.05
N TYR A 117 13.38 -2.28 -5.30
CA TYR A 117 11.94 -2.14 -5.42
C TYR A 117 11.37 -1.63 -4.09
N MET A 118 10.43 -0.70 -4.15
CA MET A 118 9.67 -0.21 -3.00
C MET A 118 8.17 -0.30 -3.26
N LEU A 119 7.44 -0.90 -2.32
CA LEU A 119 5.98 -0.85 -2.29
C LEU A 119 5.50 0.46 -1.68
N GLY A 120 4.56 1.12 -2.35
CA GLY A 120 3.82 2.29 -1.87
C GLY A 120 2.76 1.96 -0.82
N GLU A 121 3.11 1.14 0.17
CA GLU A 121 2.21 0.77 1.26
C GLU A 121 2.11 1.92 2.27
N THR A 122 0.96 2.59 2.26
CA THR A 122 0.68 3.78 3.08
C THR A 122 0.48 3.43 4.55
N SER A 123 -0.06 2.25 4.84
CA SER A 123 -0.48 1.85 6.20
C SER A 123 0.69 1.71 7.17
N THR A 124 1.90 1.44 6.69
CA THR A 124 3.12 1.41 7.52
C THR A 124 3.50 2.78 8.10
N TYR A 125 2.93 3.87 7.57
CA TYR A 125 3.11 5.23 8.08
C TYR A 125 1.82 5.80 8.67
N TYR A 126 0.79 4.97 8.90
CA TYR A 126 -0.37 5.44 9.63
C TYR A 126 0.02 5.72 11.08
N PRO A 127 -0.54 6.75 11.72
CA PRO A 127 -0.19 7.12 13.09
C PRO A 127 -0.28 5.95 14.08
N CYS A 128 -1.33 5.13 13.97
CA CYS A 128 -1.51 3.95 14.81
C CYS A 128 -0.39 2.92 14.61
N ASN A 129 0.02 2.67 13.36
CA ASN A 129 1.12 1.77 13.02
C ASN A 129 2.46 2.30 13.57
N VAL A 130 2.78 3.57 13.33
CA VAL A 130 4.01 4.22 13.83
C VAL A 130 4.06 4.14 15.37
N TYR A 131 2.96 4.46 16.04
CA TYR A 131 2.86 4.35 17.51
C TYR A 131 3.08 2.91 17.99
N CYS A 132 2.36 1.95 17.43
CA CYS A 132 2.47 0.55 17.83
C CYS A 132 3.85 -0.02 17.54
N ARG A 133 4.47 0.32 16.40
CA ARG A 133 5.82 -0.14 16.04
C ARG A 133 6.85 0.36 17.04
N GLU A 134 6.79 1.62 17.45
CA GLU A 134 7.69 2.17 18.47
C GLU A 134 7.48 1.54 19.85
N ARG A 135 6.22 1.30 20.24
CA ARG A 135 5.87 0.57 21.48
C ARG A 135 6.38 -0.87 21.47
N PHE A 136 6.21 -1.57 20.35
CA PHE A 136 6.66 -2.94 20.16
C PHE A 136 8.19 -3.05 20.23
N ARG A 137 8.91 -2.15 19.55
CA ARG A 137 10.38 -2.05 19.62
C ARG A 137 10.92 -1.86 21.04
N LYS A 138 10.18 -1.14 21.90
CA LYS A 138 10.53 -0.94 23.31
C LYS A 138 10.22 -2.15 24.20
N GLY A 139 9.49 -3.14 23.69
CA GLY A 139 9.04 -4.30 24.46
C GLY A 139 7.76 -4.04 25.26
N ASP A 140 7.07 -2.92 25.04
CA ASP A 140 5.90 -2.51 25.85
C ASP A 140 4.71 -3.47 25.72
N PHE A 141 4.61 -4.20 24.59
CA PHE A 141 3.60 -5.24 24.39
C PHE A 141 3.93 -6.57 25.10
N GLY A 142 5.19 -6.79 25.50
CA GLY A 142 5.69 -8.12 25.84
C GLY A 142 5.76 -9.01 24.60
N LYS A 143 5.23 -10.25 24.69
CA LYS A 143 5.17 -11.16 23.53
C LYS A 143 3.90 -10.91 22.72
N PHE A 144 3.99 -10.95 21.40
CA PHE A 144 2.82 -10.89 20.52
C PHE A 144 1.90 -12.10 20.76
N VAL A 145 0.59 -11.84 20.87
CA VAL A 145 -0.44 -12.86 21.08
C VAL A 145 -1.40 -12.88 19.90
N TYR A 146 -1.97 -11.72 19.58
CA TYR A 146 -3.02 -11.60 18.57
C TYR A 146 -3.01 -10.23 17.90
N GLY A 147 -3.35 -10.18 16.61
CA GLY A 147 -3.48 -8.94 15.85
C GLY A 147 -4.63 -8.96 14.87
N GLU A 148 -5.22 -7.80 14.64
CA GLU A 148 -6.29 -7.57 13.68
C GLU A 148 -5.87 -6.49 12.69
N GLY A 149 -5.98 -6.80 11.41
CA GLY A 149 -5.85 -5.85 10.32
C GLY A 149 -7.11 -5.88 9.46
N GLU A 150 -7.67 -4.71 9.16
CA GLU A 150 -8.92 -4.63 8.43
C GLU A 150 -8.78 -3.64 7.28
N TYR A 151 -9.37 -3.97 6.12
CA TYR A 151 -9.60 -3.01 5.04
C TYR A 151 -11.07 -3.05 4.60
N TYR A 152 -11.86 -2.12 5.13
CA TYR A 152 -13.29 -1.98 4.89
C TYR A 152 -13.53 -0.79 3.96
N HIS A 153 -13.79 -1.11 2.69
CA HIS A 153 -14.01 -0.09 1.67
C HIS A 153 -15.17 -0.52 0.79
N ASP A 154 -16.37 -0.08 1.16
CA ASP A 154 -17.57 -0.42 0.39
C ASP A 154 -17.50 0.13 -1.04
N MET A 155 -17.95 -0.67 -2.01
CA MET A 155 -17.91 -0.27 -3.42
C MET A 155 -18.73 1.00 -3.71
N SER A 156 -19.76 1.29 -2.93
CA SER A 156 -20.57 2.51 -3.10
C SER A 156 -19.79 3.78 -2.79
N HIS A 157 -18.65 3.69 -2.10
CA HIS A 157 -17.78 4.83 -1.78
C HIS A 157 -16.80 5.13 -2.93
N GLY A 158 -17.34 5.39 -4.12
CA GLY A 158 -16.57 5.88 -5.27
C GLY A 158 -15.88 4.83 -6.13
N PHE A 159 -15.98 3.53 -5.81
CA PHE A 159 -15.33 2.48 -6.61
C PHE A 159 -15.96 2.34 -7.98
N TYR A 160 -17.28 2.47 -8.09
CA TYR A 160 -17.98 2.38 -9.37
C TYR A 160 -17.45 3.40 -10.37
N GLU A 161 -17.39 4.66 -9.97
CA GLU A 161 -16.88 5.77 -10.77
C GLU A 161 -15.41 5.56 -11.12
N ALA A 162 -14.60 5.10 -10.15
CA ALA A 162 -13.20 4.81 -10.37
C ALA A 162 -12.97 3.70 -11.42
N TYR A 163 -13.74 2.61 -11.35
CA TYR A 163 -13.64 1.52 -12.32
C TYR A 163 -14.15 1.90 -13.70
N GLN A 164 -15.28 2.62 -13.76
CA GLN A 164 -15.87 3.12 -15.01
C GLN A 164 -14.90 4.07 -15.71
N ARG A 165 -14.28 5.00 -14.98
CA ARG A 165 -13.27 5.92 -15.53
C ARG A 165 -12.03 5.18 -16.02
N SER A 166 -11.62 4.12 -15.32
CA SER A 166 -10.36 3.41 -15.63
C SER A 166 -10.50 2.38 -16.74
N ASN A 167 -11.69 1.80 -16.92
CA ASN A 167 -11.89 0.63 -17.78
C ASN A 167 -13.08 0.76 -18.75
N GLY A 168 -13.78 1.90 -18.75
CA GLY A 168 -14.90 2.18 -19.66
C GLY A 168 -16.01 1.14 -19.56
N ALA A 169 -16.47 0.63 -20.71
CA ALA A 169 -17.53 -0.38 -20.77
C ALA A 169 -17.18 -1.70 -20.07
N GLU A 170 -15.89 -2.04 -19.99
CA GLU A 170 -15.39 -3.28 -19.38
C GLU A 170 -15.22 -3.16 -17.86
N TRP A 171 -15.69 -2.09 -17.22
CA TRP A 171 -15.43 -1.85 -15.79
C TRP A 171 -15.86 -3.00 -14.87
N ARG A 172 -16.98 -3.68 -15.16
CA ARG A 172 -17.44 -4.83 -14.37
C ARG A 172 -16.44 -5.98 -14.39
N ARG A 173 -15.77 -6.19 -15.53
CA ARG A 173 -14.75 -7.23 -15.71
C ARG A 173 -13.62 -7.09 -14.69
N TYR A 174 -13.27 -5.85 -14.35
CA TYR A 174 -12.15 -5.53 -13.46
C TYR A 174 -12.56 -5.14 -12.03
N ALA A 175 -13.84 -4.81 -11.82
CA ALA A 175 -14.38 -4.44 -10.52
C ALA A 175 -14.51 -5.64 -9.57
N GLY A 176 -14.69 -6.87 -10.09
CA GLY A 176 -14.76 -8.10 -9.29
C GLY A 176 -13.41 -8.65 -8.83
N PHE A 177 -12.40 -7.79 -8.66
CA PHE A 177 -11.07 -8.20 -8.18
C PHE A 177 -11.18 -8.83 -6.79
N PRO A 178 -10.56 -10.00 -6.54
CA PRO A 178 -10.67 -10.65 -5.25
C PRO A 178 -10.14 -9.74 -4.12
N PRO A 179 -10.90 -9.60 -3.02
CA PRO A 179 -10.51 -8.71 -1.94
C PRO A 179 -9.16 -9.10 -1.31
N MET A 180 -8.88 -10.39 -1.11
CA MET A 180 -7.57 -10.87 -0.60
C MET A 180 -6.42 -10.78 -1.61
N LEU A 181 -6.64 -10.35 -2.86
CA LEU A 181 -5.54 -9.93 -3.74
C LEU A 181 -5.14 -8.47 -3.52
N TYR A 182 -5.78 -7.75 -2.60
CA TYR A 182 -5.40 -6.40 -2.16
C TYR A 182 -5.11 -6.34 -0.64
N PRO A 183 -4.42 -7.33 -0.04
CA PRO A 183 -4.37 -7.47 1.41
C PRO A 183 -3.32 -6.56 2.06
N THR A 184 -2.56 -5.78 1.29
CA THR A 184 -1.29 -5.21 1.77
C THR A 184 -1.52 -4.19 2.89
N HIS A 185 -2.60 -3.40 2.82
CA HIS A 185 -2.95 -2.46 3.87
C HIS A 185 -3.22 -3.19 5.19
N SER A 186 -4.14 -4.15 5.19
CA SER A 186 -4.55 -4.87 6.39
C SER A 186 -3.44 -5.78 6.93
N VAL A 187 -2.71 -6.49 6.08
CA VAL A 187 -1.59 -7.37 6.51
C VAL A 187 -0.41 -6.55 7.03
N SER A 188 -0.04 -5.46 6.36
CA SER A 188 1.09 -4.61 6.79
C SER A 188 0.81 -3.95 8.15
N MET A 189 -0.44 -3.66 8.49
CA MET A 189 -0.80 -3.11 9.80
C MET A 189 -0.28 -3.97 10.97
N VAL A 190 -0.28 -5.29 10.81
CA VAL A 190 0.25 -6.22 11.83
C VAL A 190 1.74 -6.51 11.61
N LEU A 191 2.14 -6.81 10.37
CA LEU A 191 3.50 -7.30 10.10
C LEU A 191 4.56 -6.19 10.15
N ALA A 192 4.22 -4.94 9.82
CA ALA A 192 5.16 -3.82 9.95
C ALA A 192 5.46 -3.47 11.41
N VAL A 193 4.56 -3.81 12.34
CA VAL A 193 4.79 -3.65 13.79
C VAL A 193 5.60 -4.81 14.33
N THR A 194 5.17 -6.04 14.07
CA THR A 194 5.73 -7.25 14.72
C THR A 194 7.03 -7.74 14.09
N GLY A 195 7.25 -7.44 12.81
CA GLY A 195 8.35 -8.02 12.02
C GLY A 195 8.20 -9.52 11.75
N ALA A 196 7.07 -10.13 12.13
CA ALA A 196 6.80 -11.54 11.90
C ALA A 196 6.43 -11.82 10.43
N ARG A 197 6.25 -13.10 10.09
CA ARG A 197 5.64 -13.55 8.82
C ARG A 197 4.42 -14.41 9.08
N MET A 198 3.45 -14.39 8.18
CA MET A 198 2.36 -15.37 8.18
C MET A 198 2.86 -16.70 7.62
N THR A 199 2.46 -17.81 8.24
CA THR A 199 2.97 -19.17 7.92
C THR A 199 1.86 -20.11 7.47
N GLN A 200 0.64 -19.92 7.95
CA GLN A 200 -0.54 -20.70 7.57
C GLN A 200 -1.77 -19.80 7.56
N VAL A 201 -2.78 -20.17 6.78
CA VAL A 201 -4.04 -19.43 6.67
C VAL A 201 -5.24 -20.36 6.49
N SER A 202 -6.35 -20.01 7.12
CA SER A 202 -7.70 -20.46 6.79
C SER A 202 -8.56 -19.24 6.50
N CYS A 203 -9.22 -19.20 5.35
CA CYS A 203 -10.00 -18.05 4.91
C CYS A 203 -11.40 -18.46 4.46
N LEU A 204 -12.40 -17.67 4.81
CA LEU A 204 -13.78 -17.82 4.34
C LEU A 204 -14.18 -16.58 3.55
N GLY A 205 -14.93 -16.79 2.47
CA GLY A 205 -15.44 -15.72 1.62
C GLY A 205 -16.96 -15.59 1.70
N TYR A 206 -17.46 -14.36 1.67
CA TYR A 206 -18.88 -14.05 1.48
C TYR A 206 -19.16 -13.99 -0.02
N ALA A 207 -19.95 -14.95 -0.51
CA ALA A 207 -20.40 -14.94 -1.90
C ALA A 207 -21.43 -13.82 -2.11
N ASP A 208 -21.17 -12.94 -3.07
CA ASP A 208 -21.96 -11.74 -3.29
C ASP A 208 -23.08 -12.00 -4.32
N ASP A 209 -24.30 -11.64 -3.94
CA ASP A 209 -25.51 -11.76 -4.75
C ASP A 209 -26.11 -10.41 -5.14
N HIS A 210 -25.36 -9.32 -4.96
CA HIS A 210 -25.80 -7.96 -5.23
C HIS A 210 -26.30 -7.77 -6.67
N GLU A 211 -27.27 -6.85 -6.85
CA GLU A 211 -28.02 -6.70 -8.11
C GLU A 211 -27.17 -6.22 -9.29
N ASP A 212 -26.07 -5.49 -9.02
CA ASP A 212 -25.14 -4.99 -10.05
C ASP A 212 -24.34 -6.09 -10.75
N GLY A 213 -24.27 -7.29 -10.16
CA GLY A 213 -23.70 -8.49 -10.71
C GLY A 213 -22.18 -8.53 -10.82
N VAL A 214 -21.43 -7.64 -10.16
CA VAL A 214 -19.96 -7.53 -10.30
C VAL A 214 -19.24 -8.84 -9.97
N PHE A 215 -19.70 -9.54 -8.94
CA PHE A 215 -19.12 -10.80 -8.45
C PHE A 215 -19.89 -12.04 -8.94
N ARG A 216 -20.79 -11.91 -9.92
CA ARG A 216 -21.41 -13.09 -10.52
C ARG A 216 -20.35 -13.88 -11.29
N LYS A 217 -20.38 -15.21 -11.15
CA LYS A 217 -19.50 -16.12 -11.88
C LYS A 217 -19.56 -15.83 -13.39
N GLY A 218 -18.41 -15.72 -14.03
CA GLY A 218 -18.29 -15.40 -15.46
C GLY A 218 -18.29 -13.91 -15.81
N VAL A 219 -18.60 -13.00 -14.86
CA VAL A 219 -18.62 -11.54 -15.14
C VAL A 219 -17.23 -10.90 -15.04
N ASN A 220 -16.46 -11.23 -13.99
CA ASN A 220 -15.15 -10.65 -13.77
C ASN A 220 -13.99 -11.54 -14.25
N ALA A 221 -12.82 -10.92 -14.46
CA ALA A 221 -11.63 -11.56 -15.00
C ALA A 221 -11.07 -12.70 -14.13
N TRP A 222 -11.38 -12.72 -12.84
CA TRP A 222 -10.81 -13.65 -11.87
C TRP A 222 -11.74 -14.83 -11.55
N GLN A 223 -12.94 -14.89 -12.15
CA GLN A 223 -14.00 -15.83 -11.77
C GLN A 223 -14.32 -15.77 -10.27
N ASN A 224 -14.09 -14.60 -9.66
CA ASN A 224 -14.26 -14.39 -8.24
C ASN A 224 -15.73 -14.15 -7.93
N VAL A 225 -16.21 -14.79 -6.87
CA VAL A 225 -17.58 -14.62 -6.36
C VAL A 225 -17.63 -13.93 -5.01
N PHE A 226 -16.48 -13.65 -4.40
CA PHE A 226 -16.41 -13.08 -3.07
C PHE A 226 -16.25 -11.57 -3.10
N SER A 227 -17.16 -10.84 -2.45
CA SER A 227 -17.00 -9.41 -2.21
C SER A 227 -16.26 -9.11 -0.90
N ASN A 228 -16.36 -10.02 0.06
CA ASN A 228 -15.70 -9.94 1.37
C ASN A 228 -14.99 -11.24 1.69
N GLU A 229 -13.79 -11.16 2.27
CA GLU A 229 -13.04 -12.32 2.74
C GLU A 229 -12.47 -12.07 4.14
N SER A 230 -12.52 -13.10 4.99
CA SER A 230 -12.00 -13.09 6.37
C SER A 230 -11.04 -14.26 6.57
N ALA A 231 -9.83 -13.96 7.00
CA ALA A 231 -8.74 -14.92 7.14
C ALA A 231 -8.16 -14.95 8.55
N LEU A 232 -7.89 -16.15 9.05
CA LEU A 232 -7.11 -16.40 10.26
C LEU A 232 -5.75 -16.97 9.89
N PHE A 233 -4.69 -16.30 10.35
CA PHE A 233 -3.32 -16.65 10.09
C PHE A 233 -2.59 -17.12 11.35
N ARG A 234 -1.63 -18.03 11.17
CA ARG A 234 -0.58 -18.31 12.15
C ARG A 234 0.66 -17.48 11.81
N SER A 235 1.18 -16.69 12.75
CA SER A 235 2.45 -15.98 12.57
C SER A 235 3.65 -16.83 12.99
N SER A 236 4.83 -16.48 12.50
CA SER A 236 6.09 -17.20 12.76
C SER A 236 6.58 -17.18 14.20
N ASP A 237 6.12 -16.22 14.99
CA ASP A 237 6.38 -16.09 16.43
C ASP A 237 5.32 -16.82 17.29
N GLY A 238 4.39 -17.53 16.66
CA GLY A 238 3.36 -18.34 17.32
C GLY A 238 2.04 -17.61 17.56
N GLY A 239 1.97 -16.29 17.31
CA GLY A 239 0.75 -15.50 17.40
C GLY A 239 -0.31 -15.86 16.35
N VAL A 240 -1.47 -15.21 16.46
CA VAL A 240 -2.59 -15.36 15.53
C VAL A 240 -2.97 -14.00 14.96
N CYS A 241 -3.30 -13.94 13.68
CA CYS A 241 -3.72 -12.70 13.05
C CYS A 241 -5.07 -12.89 12.35
N ARG A 242 -6.02 -11.99 12.58
CA ARG A 242 -7.26 -11.90 11.78
C ARG A 242 -7.11 -10.78 10.77
N ILE A 243 -7.34 -11.10 9.50
CA ILE A 243 -7.34 -10.13 8.41
C ILE A 243 -8.69 -10.14 7.72
N ASN A 244 -9.28 -8.97 7.53
CA ASN A 244 -10.54 -8.83 6.82
C ASN A 244 -10.40 -7.85 5.64
N GLU A 245 -10.90 -8.25 4.48
CA GLU A 245 -10.85 -7.48 3.24
C GLU A 245 -12.26 -7.41 2.64
N PHE A 246 -12.96 -6.28 2.85
CA PHE A 246 -14.40 -6.16 2.54
C PHE A 246 -14.68 -5.07 1.50
N ARG A 247 -15.57 -5.39 0.56
CA ARG A 247 -16.07 -4.49 -0.50
C ARG A 247 -17.58 -4.30 -0.47
N ARG A 248 -18.29 -5.07 0.35
CA ARG A 248 -19.74 -4.99 0.59
C ARG A 248 -19.99 -4.93 2.08
N VAL A 249 -20.01 -3.73 2.64
CA VAL A 249 -20.04 -3.54 4.08
C VAL A 249 -20.67 -2.18 4.44
N GLY A 250 -21.53 -2.17 5.44
CA GLY A 250 -22.09 -0.93 5.99
C GLY A 250 -21.09 -0.19 6.89
N HIS A 251 -19.94 0.22 6.34
CA HIS A 251 -18.88 0.92 7.07
C HIS A 251 -18.36 2.13 6.30
N PHE A 252 -18.33 3.29 6.96
CA PHE A 252 -17.84 4.56 6.43
C PHE A 252 -16.71 5.12 7.30
N GLY A 253 -15.84 5.95 6.72
CA GLY A 253 -14.70 6.59 7.40
C GLY A 253 -13.40 5.82 7.21
N ASN A 254 -12.56 5.76 8.27
CA ASN A 254 -11.26 5.10 8.17
C ASN A 254 -11.43 3.65 7.72
N SER A 255 -10.91 3.38 6.52
CA SER A 255 -11.04 2.09 5.86
C SER A 255 -9.99 1.09 6.35
N VAL A 256 -8.86 1.52 6.94
CA VAL A 256 -7.81 0.63 7.44
C VAL A 256 -7.61 0.78 8.94
N ARG A 257 -7.74 -0.32 9.69
CA ARG A 257 -7.64 -0.31 11.17
C ARG A 257 -6.73 -1.40 11.71
N LEU A 258 -6.22 -1.16 12.91
CA LEU A 258 -5.31 -2.05 13.62
C LEU A 258 -5.77 -2.30 15.05
N SER A 259 -5.84 -3.55 15.49
CA SER A 259 -5.80 -3.88 16.92
C SER A 259 -4.68 -4.89 17.18
N LEU A 260 -3.94 -4.72 18.26
CA LEU A 260 -2.79 -5.54 18.61
C LEU A 260 -2.81 -5.88 20.09
N TYR A 261 -2.54 -7.13 20.40
CA TYR A 261 -2.58 -7.67 21.75
C TYR A 261 -1.29 -8.42 22.02
N GLY A 262 -0.57 -7.98 23.05
CA GLY A 262 0.57 -8.68 23.61
C GLY A 262 0.29 -9.17 25.03
N THR A 263 1.29 -9.81 25.64
CA THR A 263 1.17 -10.35 27.01
C THR A 263 1.11 -9.28 28.10
N GLU A 264 1.61 -8.07 27.83
CA GLU A 264 1.68 -6.98 28.82
C GLU A 264 0.77 -5.79 28.49
N ALA A 265 0.50 -5.54 27.21
CA ALA A 265 -0.34 -4.43 26.77
C ALA A 265 -1.06 -4.71 25.44
N SER A 266 -2.06 -3.89 25.12
CA SER A 266 -2.77 -3.88 23.85
C SER A 266 -2.96 -2.46 23.30
N TYR A 267 -3.10 -2.38 21.99
CA TYR A 267 -3.65 -1.24 21.27
C TYR A 267 -4.96 -1.68 20.63
N GLU A 268 -6.02 -0.92 20.83
CA GLU A 268 -7.35 -1.24 20.30
C GLU A 268 -7.90 -0.05 19.51
N GLU A 269 -8.29 -0.31 18.27
CA GLU A 269 -8.89 0.67 17.37
C GLU A 269 -10.29 0.23 16.96
N GLN A 270 -11.24 1.14 17.14
CA GLN A 270 -12.63 1.01 16.72
C GLN A 270 -13.03 2.26 15.93
N ALA A 271 -14.24 2.28 15.38
CA ALA A 271 -14.72 3.40 14.54
C ALA A 271 -14.61 4.78 15.21
N ASN A 272 -14.66 4.85 16.54
CA ASN A 272 -14.62 6.09 17.32
C ASN A 272 -13.63 6.08 18.49
N ALA A 273 -12.72 5.11 18.56
CA ALA A 273 -11.79 4.98 19.68
C ALA A 273 -10.43 4.45 19.24
N GLN A 274 -9.37 5.00 19.82
CA GLN A 274 -8.00 4.52 19.69
C GLN A 274 -7.38 4.51 21.09
N VAL A 275 -7.19 3.34 21.68
CA VAL A 275 -6.79 3.22 23.09
C VAL A 275 -5.58 2.33 23.28
N TRP A 276 -4.74 2.70 24.24
CA TRP A 276 -3.69 1.84 24.78
C TRP A 276 -4.14 1.29 26.12
N VAL A 277 -4.01 -0.02 26.33
CA VAL A 277 -4.41 -0.70 27.56
C VAL A 277 -3.25 -1.54 28.09
N THR A 278 -3.04 -1.54 29.41
CA THR A 278 -2.00 -2.36 30.06
C THR A 278 -2.59 -3.37 31.03
N ARG A 279 -1.82 -4.44 31.30
CA ARG A 279 -2.18 -5.45 32.31
C ARG A 279 -2.34 -4.87 33.72
N GLN A 280 -1.73 -3.71 33.99
CA GLN A 280 -1.82 -2.97 35.24
C GLN A 280 -3.07 -2.06 35.30
N LYS A 281 -4.04 -2.26 34.39
CA LYS A 281 -5.33 -1.54 34.32
C LYS A 281 -5.18 -0.05 34.00
N GLU A 282 -4.10 0.33 33.31
CA GLU A 282 -4.01 1.65 32.69
C GLU A 282 -4.73 1.64 31.35
N MET A 283 -5.47 2.71 31.06
CA MET A 283 -6.13 2.94 29.77
C MET A 283 -5.86 4.38 29.34
N ILE A 284 -5.25 4.55 28.16
CA ILE A 284 -4.87 5.86 27.62
C ILE A 284 -5.61 6.06 26.30
N ASP A 285 -6.41 7.13 26.22
CA ASP A 285 -6.98 7.60 24.95
C ASP A 285 -5.88 8.23 24.09
N LEU A 286 -5.71 7.72 22.88
CA LEU A 286 -4.69 8.14 21.93
C LEU A 286 -5.24 9.02 20.80
N SER A 287 -6.54 9.32 20.80
CA SER A 287 -7.20 10.03 19.69
C SER A 287 -6.49 11.33 19.31
N ASP A 288 -6.15 12.18 20.29
CA ASP A 288 -5.43 13.44 20.04
C ASP A 288 -3.97 13.25 19.62
N LEU A 289 -3.35 12.14 20.04
CA LEU A 289 -1.96 11.82 19.70
C LEU A 289 -1.85 11.36 18.24
N LEU A 290 -2.83 10.56 17.79
CA LEU A 290 -2.85 9.88 16.50
C LEU A 290 -3.60 10.64 15.41
N LYS A 291 -4.41 11.64 15.78
CA LYS A 291 -5.13 12.48 14.80
C LYS A 291 -4.17 13.26 13.91
N CYS A 292 -4.33 13.11 12.60
CA CYS A 292 -3.68 13.98 11.63
C CYS A 292 -4.28 15.39 11.67
N ARG A 293 -3.43 16.41 11.62
CA ARG A 293 -3.87 17.81 11.60
C ARG A 293 -4.44 18.20 10.23
N THR A 294 -5.33 19.19 10.20
CA THR A 294 -5.96 19.69 8.96
C THR A 294 -5.22 20.93 8.43
N LEU A 295 -4.90 20.96 7.14
CA LEU A 295 -4.43 22.16 6.43
C LEU A 295 -5.61 23.10 6.13
N ARG A 296 -5.47 24.41 6.46
CA ARG A 296 -6.53 25.43 6.38
C ARG A 296 -6.62 26.16 5.02
N PRO A 297 -7.78 26.78 4.68
CA PRO A 297 -8.18 27.15 3.32
C PRO A 297 -7.62 28.43 2.68
N GLU A 298 -6.69 29.18 3.27
CA GLU A 298 -5.94 30.20 2.52
C GLU A 298 -4.97 29.60 1.45
N ASN A 299 -4.96 28.28 1.30
CA ASN A 299 -4.05 27.51 0.43
C ASN A 299 -4.77 26.40 -0.39
N ARG A 300 -5.91 26.65 -1.07
CA ARG A 300 -6.84 25.54 -1.42
C ARG A 300 -7.65 25.50 -2.74
N ASP A 301 -7.37 26.27 -3.79
CA ASP A 301 -8.31 26.25 -4.92
C ASP A 301 -8.20 25.04 -5.88
N ALA A 302 -9.32 24.30 -5.91
CA ALA A 302 -9.89 23.46 -6.98
C ALA A 302 -9.68 21.92 -6.99
N HIS A 303 -10.79 21.25 -6.62
CA HIS A 303 -11.40 20.03 -7.21
C HIS A 303 -10.83 18.63 -6.84
N THR A 304 -11.47 17.93 -5.90
CA THR A 304 -12.62 17.00 -6.09
C THR A 304 -12.98 16.37 -4.73
N GLY A 305 -14.27 16.17 -4.48
CA GLY A 305 -14.83 15.86 -3.15
C GLY A 305 -14.50 14.47 -2.61
N GLU A 306 -14.50 14.43 -1.27
CA GLU A 306 -14.39 13.31 -0.33
C GLU A 306 -12.98 12.73 -0.02
N GLU A 307 -12.58 13.05 1.22
CA GLU A 307 -11.46 12.60 2.05
C GLU A 307 -9.99 12.94 1.67
N PHE A 308 -9.16 13.08 2.71
CA PHE A 308 -7.72 13.37 2.72
C PHE A 308 -7.27 14.85 2.65
N TYR A 309 -7.59 15.61 3.71
CA TYR A 309 -6.74 16.74 4.12
C TYR A 309 -5.96 16.39 5.40
N THR A 310 -4.64 16.30 5.24
CA THR A 310 -3.62 15.74 6.14
C THR A 310 -2.52 16.77 6.45
N SER A 311 -1.96 16.75 7.65
CA SER A 311 -0.64 17.35 7.96
C SER A 311 0.02 16.69 9.17
N MET A 312 0.08 15.35 9.14
CA MET A 312 0.72 14.47 10.11
C MET A 312 0.11 14.44 11.52
N ALA A 313 0.32 13.33 12.22
CA ALA A 313 0.01 13.17 13.63
C ALA A 313 1.23 13.53 14.49
N ARG A 314 1.03 13.68 15.81
CA ARG A 314 2.12 14.03 16.75
C ARG A 314 3.20 12.94 16.87
N VAL A 315 2.85 11.71 16.52
CA VAL A 315 3.78 10.55 16.50
C VAL A 315 4.69 10.54 15.29
N HIS A 316 4.35 11.29 14.23
CA HIS A 316 5.21 11.38 13.05
C HIS A 316 6.41 12.27 13.32
N ARG A 317 7.51 11.99 12.61
CA ARG A 317 8.77 12.74 12.70
C ARG A 317 8.91 13.65 11.47
N PRO A 318 8.28 14.84 11.41
CA PRO A 318 8.38 15.72 10.24
C PRO A 318 9.81 16.21 9.96
N GLY A 319 10.68 16.25 10.98
CA GLY A 319 12.04 16.78 10.86
C GLY A 319 12.98 16.00 9.92
N ARG A 320 12.63 14.75 9.54
CA ARG A 320 13.41 13.96 8.56
C ARG A 320 13.05 14.23 7.10
N LEU A 321 11.93 14.93 6.86
CA LEU A 321 11.43 15.19 5.51
C LEU A 321 12.07 16.45 4.91
N PRO A 322 12.18 16.55 3.59
CA PRO A 322 12.61 17.77 2.92
C PRO A 322 11.73 18.96 3.29
N LYS A 323 12.34 20.13 3.50
CA LYS A 323 11.60 21.37 3.79
C LYS A 323 10.66 21.77 2.63
N GLU A 324 11.00 21.34 1.42
CA GLU A 324 10.24 21.55 0.19
C GLU A 324 8.87 20.86 0.21
N PHE A 325 8.66 19.89 1.10
CA PHE A 325 7.36 19.25 1.30
C PHE A 325 6.40 20.07 2.18
N GLN A 326 6.87 21.14 2.82
CA GLN A 326 6.02 22.00 3.62
C GLN A 326 4.92 22.65 2.76
N GLY A 327 3.68 22.51 3.20
CA GLY A 327 2.51 23.02 2.48
C GLY A 327 2.00 22.14 1.33
N LEU A 328 2.74 21.09 0.95
CA LEU A 328 2.27 20.14 -0.06
C LEU A 328 1.26 19.14 0.53
N PRO A 329 0.38 18.55 -0.32
CA PRO A 329 -0.51 17.48 0.09
C PRO A 329 0.23 16.31 0.73
N ASN A 330 -0.39 15.64 1.71
CA ASN A 330 0.22 14.50 2.40
C ASN A 330 -0.80 13.40 2.77
N GLY A 331 -1.52 12.91 1.76
CA GLY A 331 -2.68 12.03 1.93
C GLY A 331 -2.45 10.72 2.71
N HIS A 332 -3.52 9.95 2.90
CA HIS A 332 -3.51 8.67 3.62
C HIS A 332 -2.84 8.78 5.00
N TYR A 333 -3.45 9.59 5.85
CA TYR A 333 -3.00 9.84 7.23
C TYR A 333 -1.55 10.35 7.35
N GLY A 334 -1.04 11.11 6.38
CA GLY A 334 0.28 11.71 6.45
C GLY A 334 1.42 10.84 5.91
N SER A 335 1.10 9.78 5.17
CA SER A 335 2.07 8.77 4.71
C SER A 335 2.81 9.16 3.42
N HIS A 336 2.16 9.88 2.50
CA HIS A 336 2.68 10.11 1.15
C HIS A 336 4.05 10.76 1.12
N GLN A 337 4.28 11.77 1.98
CA GLN A 337 5.57 12.46 2.06
C GLN A 337 6.70 11.53 2.50
N PHE A 338 6.45 10.64 3.46
CA PHE A 338 7.46 9.67 3.90
C PHE A 338 7.76 8.65 2.80
N LEU A 339 6.73 8.13 2.12
CA LEU A 339 6.91 7.20 1.01
C LEU A 339 7.72 7.80 -0.15
N ALA A 340 7.42 9.06 -0.52
CA ALA A 340 8.15 9.75 -1.58
C ALA A 340 9.61 10.01 -1.19
N ASP A 341 9.86 10.47 0.03
CA ASP A 341 11.20 10.72 0.57
C ASP A 341 12.03 9.43 0.66
N ASP A 342 11.46 8.36 1.21
CA ASP A 342 12.15 7.06 1.34
C ASP A 342 12.49 6.46 -0.02
N PHE A 343 11.60 6.55 -1.01
CA PHE A 343 11.89 6.07 -2.35
C PHE A 343 13.07 6.81 -2.99
N VAL A 344 13.07 8.15 -2.92
CA VAL A 344 14.14 8.96 -3.52
C VAL A 344 15.46 8.73 -2.80
N LYS A 345 15.47 8.72 -1.46
CA LYS A 345 16.67 8.43 -0.67
C LYS A 345 17.21 7.03 -0.93
N ALA A 346 16.34 6.02 -1.04
CA ALA A 346 16.75 4.66 -1.39
C ALA A 346 17.42 4.61 -2.78
N CYS A 347 16.84 5.31 -3.76
CA CYS A 347 17.42 5.40 -5.10
C CYS A 347 18.82 6.03 -5.11
N VAL A 348 19.02 7.12 -4.35
CA VAL A 348 20.28 7.86 -4.31
C VAL A 348 21.36 7.13 -3.50
N THR A 349 20.98 6.51 -2.38
CA THR A 349 21.93 5.92 -1.42
C THR A 349 22.20 4.45 -1.66
N GLY A 350 21.33 3.75 -2.42
CA GLY A 350 21.36 2.29 -2.55
C GLY A 350 20.90 1.54 -1.30
N ARG A 351 20.46 2.25 -0.24
CA ARG A 351 19.93 1.63 0.97
C ARG A 351 18.49 1.16 0.76
N LEU A 352 18.13 0.03 1.35
CA LEU A 352 16.78 -0.51 1.26
C LEU A 352 15.79 0.37 2.04
N PRO A 353 14.63 0.70 1.44
CA PRO A 353 13.55 1.37 2.16
C PRO A 353 12.79 0.37 3.05
N PRO A 354 12.02 0.84 4.05
CA PRO A 354 11.24 -0.05 4.93
C PRO A 354 10.32 -1.01 4.19
N ASN A 355 9.70 -0.53 3.10
CA ASN A 355 8.79 -1.32 2.25
C ASN A 355 9.49 -1.94 1.03
N HIS A 356 10.70 -2.47 1.22
CA HIS A 356 11.44 -3.21 0.19
C HIS A 356 10.71 -4.48 -0.28
N ILE A 357 11.18 -5.13 -1.35
CA ILE A 357 10.51 -6.28 -1.97
C ILE A 357 10.20 -7.44 -1.01
N TRP A 358 11.11 -7.81 -0.09
CA TRP A 358 10.85 -8.90 0.85
C TRP A 358 9.75 -8.55 1.88
N ALA A 359 9.67 -7.30 2.35
CA ALA A 359 8.56 -6.83 3.19
C ALA A 359 7.25 -6.81 2.38
N ALA A 360 7.29 -6.28 1.15
CA ALA A 360 6.16 -6.26 0.23
C ALA A 360 5.62 -7.69 -0.04
N ALA A 361 6.52 -8.66 -0.23
CA ALA A 361 6.18 -10.07 -0.38
C ALA A 361 5.50 -10.65 0.86
N ARG A 362 5.94 -10.29 2.07
CA ARG A 362 5.28 -10.68 3.33
C ARG A 362 3.88 -10.09 3.46
N TYR A 363 3.64 -8.92 2.87
CA TYR A 363 2.31 -8.30 2.88
C TYR A 363 1.38 -8.90 1.83
N CYS A 364 1.91 -9.27 0.67
CA CYS A 364 1.14 -9.71 -0.50
C CYS A 364 0.86 -11.24 -0.51
N ALA A 365 1.88 -12.06 -0.25
CA ALA A 365 1.76 -13.53 -0.30
C ALA A 365 0.63 -14.11 0.58
N PRO A 366 0.41 -13.63 1.82
CA PRO A 366 -0.64 -14.17 2.69
C PRO A 366 -2.04 -14.06 2.08
N GLY A 367 -2.37 -12.94 1.44
CA GLY A 367 -3.69 -12.76 0.83
C GLY A 367 -3.89 -13.60 -0.43
N ILE A 368 -2.87 -13.76 -1.28
CA ILE A 368 -2.94 -14.66 -2.44
C ILE A 368 -3.29 -16.08 -1.98
N VAL A 369 -2.67 -16.57 -0.91
CA VAL A 369 -2.96 -17.90 -0.34
C VAL A 369 -4.31 -17.93 0.38
N ALA A 370 -4.70 -16.83 1.04
CA ALA A 370 -6.01 -16.72 1.68
C ALA A 370 -7.15 -16.85 0.67
N HIS A 371 -7.06 -16.20 -0.48
CA HIS A 371 -8.06 -16.34 -1.54
C HIS A 371 -8.18 -17.80 -2.03
N GLU A 372 -7.05 -18.49 -2.18
CA GLU A 372 -7.07 -19.93 -2.53
C GLU A 372 -7.68 -20.81 -1.42
N SER A 373 -7.53 -20.42 -0.16
CA SER A 373 -8.21 -21.07 0.97
C SER A 373 -9.72 -20.83 0.94
N ALA A 374 -10.16 -19.61 0.65
CA ALA A 374 -11.59 -19.26 0.52
C ALA A 374 -12.28 -20.05 -0.60
N LYS A 375 -11.61 -20.22 -1.75
CA LYS A 375 -12.07 -21.07 -2.86
C LYS A 375 -12.20 -22.56 -2.49
N ARG A 376 -11.59 -22.98 -1.38
CA ARG A 376 -11.59 -24.34 -0.84
C ARG A 376 -12.30 -24.41 0.51
N GLU A 377 -13.29 -23.54 0.72
CA GLU A 377 -14.17 -23.53 1.90
C GLU A 377 -13.39 -23.48 3.23
N GLY A 378 -12.29 -22.73 3.28
CA GLY A 378 -11.49 -22.57 4.49
C GLY A 378 -10.47 -23.67 4.72
N ALA A 379 -10.07 -24.41 3.68
CA ALA A 379 -8.95 -25.34 3.80
C ALA A 379 -7.70 -24.64 4.37
N LEU A 380 -7.06 -25.23 5.37
CA LEU A 380 -5.83 -24.70 5.96
C LEU A 380 -4.67 -24.83 4.96
N LEU A 381 -4.12 -23.71 4.51
CA LEU A 381 -3.02 -23.65 3.54
C LEU A 381 -1.75 -23.08 4.18
N LYS A 382 -0.59 -23.44 3.62
CA LYS A 382 0.72 -22.86 4.00
C LYS A 382 0.99 -21.60 3.20
N VAL A 383 1.47 -20.56 3.88
CA VAL A 383 1.97 -19.34 3.24
C VAL A 383 3.46 -19.52 2.97
N PRO A 384 3.92 -19.40 1.72
CA PRO A 384 5.34 -19.56 1.40
C PRO A 384 6.16 -18.38 1.93
N ASP A 385 7.39 -18.66 2.33
CA ASP A 385 8.38 -17.63 2.59
C ASP A 385 9.16 -17.34 1.30
N LEU A 386 9.23 -16.06 0.91
CA LEU A 386 9.97 -15.60 -0.26
C LEU A 386 11.37 -15.07 0.09
N GLY A 387 11.76 -15.21 1.36
CA GLY A 387 13.10 -15.01 1.88
C GLY A 387 13.35 -13.62 2.44
N GLU A 388 14.63 -13.34 2.69
CA GLU A 388 15.12 -12.13 3.35
C GLU A 388 15.93 -11.25 2.38
N PRO A 389 16.11 -9.96 2.72
CA PRO A 389 17.17 -9.14 2.13
C PRO A 389 18.56 -9.79 2.25
N PRO A 390 19.53 -9.45 1.38
CA PRO A 390 20.93 -9.84 1.54
C PRO A 390 21.48 -9.45 2.93
N GLU A 391 22.37 -10.28 3.49
CA GLU A 391 22.93 -10.06 4.84
C GLU A 391 23.72 -8.75 4.96
N ASP A 392 24.32 -8.29 3.86
CA ASP A 392 25.09 -7.05 3.76
C ASP A 392 24.23 -5.83 3.36
N ALA A 393 22.91 -5.99 3.23
CA ALA A 393 22.01 -4.90 2.86
C ALA A 393 21.97 -3.82 3.95
N ALA A 394 22.22 -2.58 3.54
CA ALA A 394 22.04 -1.41 4.39
C ALA A 394 20.62 -0.86 4.25
N PHE A 395 20.02 -0.45 5.37
CA PHE A 395 18.66 0.10 5.40
C PHE A 395 18.66 1.62 5.61
N LEU A 396 17.60 2.27 5.13
CA LEU A 396 17.31 3.65 5.51
C LEU A 396 17.02 3.74 7.02
N GLU A 397 17.44 4.84 7.63
CA GLU A 397 17.07 5.13 9.02
C GLU A 397 15.61 5.62 9.06
N GLU A 398 14.81 5.13 10.02
CA GLU A 398 13.39 5.47 10.19
C GLU A 398 13.13 6.76 10.98
#